data_AF-A0A1G8TWX2-F1
#
_entry.id   AF-A0A1G8TWX2-F1
#
_cell.length_a   1.000
_cell.length_b   1.000
_cell.length_c   1.000
_cell.angle_alpha   90.00
_cell.angle_beta   90.00
_cell.angle_gamma   90.00
#
_symmetry.space_group_name_H-M   'P 1'
#
loop_
_entity.id
_entity.type
_entity.pdbx_description
1 polymer ?
#
loop_
_entity_poly.entity_id
_entity_poly.type
_entity_poly.pdbx_seq_one_letter_code
_entity_poly.pdbx_strand_id
1 'polypeptide(L)'
;MPHRTVHQCRSSTVAIGSPGFEEVALSPESRSTVTRLLPAVVIAVVVLVDLRLGSSHSVSSLAVVAPLLASSLLAPLLTAAYGGLAVLAWGLLATDHNQFSDAASTSAAYFRLGGILVGTGIAVAAATARQQREARLRRVEHVAEVAQLAILADVPERLGPVRLAARYVSSAEDATVGGDFYAAAATEYGVRVVVGDVRGKGLDAVRLAAVALGAFRERVDEERELTALLERLHTSVSRHSKSGDFVTAILLAVNDDGLVTLSVAGHPTPILTQQGKARILEVDGVRPPLGIPGQATTTTLQLDPGDQLLLYTDGATEARRHSDNAFRDEERLIQDVLAVRTPGQAVDRILDGLQTWTGGQLTDDVAVLALQYDPANPNPNPSARRSRRTREESAPAG
;
A
#
# COMPACT_ATOMS: atom_id res chain seq x y z
N MET A 1 27.38 29.50 53.74
CA MET A 1 27.55 30.97 53.56
C MET A 1 28.01 31.21 52.12
N PRO A 2 27.55 32.28 51.43
CA PRO A 2 26.31 32.24 50.64
C PRO A 2 26.48 32.79 49.19
N HIS A 3 25.33 32.98 48.51
CA HIS A 3 25.07 33.64 47.21
C HIS A 3 25.00 32.69 46.00
N ARG A 4 24.01 32.75 45.09
CA ARG A 4 23.19 33.90 44.66
C ARG A 4 21.91 33.41 43.94
N THR A 5 20.83 34.13 44.17
CA THR A 5 19.49 34.10 43.56
C THR A 5 19.51 34.41 42.06
N VAL A 6 18.66 33.76 41.24
CA VAL A 6 18.09 34.36 40.01
C VAL A 6 16.66 33.86 39.72
N HIS A 7 15.77 34.85 39.63
CA HIS A 7 14.47 35.00 38.97
C HIS A 7 13.83 33.86 38.13
N GLN A 8 12.63 33.48 38.56
CA GLN A 8 11.33 33.70 37.89
C GLN A 8 11.28 33.74 36.35
N CYS A 9 10.59 32.77 35.74
CA CYS A 9 9.69 33.05 34.61
C CYS A 9 8.48 32.09 34.67
N ARG A 10 7.32 32.64 35.06
CA ARG A 10 6.02 32.00 34.93
C ARG A 10 5.63 32.05 33.45
N SER A 11 5.43 30.88 32.83
CA SER A 11 4.58 30.79 31.64
C SER A 11 3.34 29.99 32.02
N SER A 12 2.26 30.72 32.23
CA SER A 12 0.92 30.19 32.41
C SER A 12 0.35 29.91 31.03
N THR A 13 0.35 28.65 30.59
CA THR A 13 -0.46 28.23 29.44
C THR A 13 -1.73 27.61 29.96
N VAL A 14 -2.82 28.36 29.83
CA VAL A 14 -4.20 27.93 30.06
C VAL A 14 -4.51 26.81 29.07
N ALA A 15 -4.58 25.57 29.56
CA ALA A 15 -5.16 24.47 28.83
C ALA A 15 -6.69 24.62 28.85
N ILE A 16 -7.23 25.11 27.74
CA ILE A 16 -8.67 25.08 27.48
C ILE A 16 -9.02 23.61 27.20
N GLY A 17 -9.65 22.96 28.17
CA GLY A 17 -10.18 21.60 28.03
C GLY A 17 -11.28 21.57 26.97
N SER A 18 -10.98 20.95 25.84
CA SER A 18 -11.99 20.41 24.93
C SER A 18 -12.53 19.12 25.57
N PRO A 19 -13.86 18.93 25.69
CA PRO A 19 -14.38 17.65 26.17
C PRO A 19 -14.04 16.59 25.12
N GLY A 20 -13.18 15.64 25.50
CA GLY A 20 -12.88 14.47 24.70
C GLY A 20 -14.18 13.70 24.46
N PHE A 21 -14.63 13.68 23.21
CA PHE A 21 -15.39 12.53 22.74
C PHE A 21 -14.38 11.39 22.72
N GLU A 22 -14.38 10.62 23.80
CA GLU A 22 -13.74 9.33 23.89
C GLU A 22 -14.42 8.45 22.83
N GLU A 23 -13.88 8.46 21.61
CA GLU A 23 -14.32 7.59 20.54
C GLU A 23 -13.94 6.17 20.97
N VAL A 24 -14.88 5.51 21.65
CA VAL A 24 -14.76 4.11 22.08
C VAL A 24 -14.47 3.31 20.82
N ALA A 25 -13.19 2.98 20.62
CA ALA A 25 -12.71 2.16 19.54
C ALA A 25 -13.23 0.73 19.75
N LEU A 26 -14.46 0.50 19.28
CA LEU A 26 -15.10 -0.80 19.28
C LEU A 26 -14.25 -1.77 18.45
N SER A 27 -13.93 -2.93 19.04
CA SER A 27 -13.32 -4.06 18.35
C SER A 27 -14.06 -4.41 17.03
N PRO A 28 -13.39 -4.98 16.02
CA PRO A 28 -14.00 -5.27 14.72
C PRO A 28 -15.27 -6.15 14.81
N GLU A 29 -15.32 -7.09 15.76
CA GLU A 29 -16.52 -7.90 16.00
C GLU A 29 -17.69 -7.08 16.57
N SER A 30 -17.41 -6.17 17.51
CA SER A 30 -18.44 -5.31 18.10
C SER A 30 -18.93 -4.24 17.12
N ARG A 31 -18.08 -3.71 16.24
CA ARG A 31 -18.51 -2.85 15.11
C ARG A 31 -19.51 -3.57 14.21
N SER A 32 -19.20 -4.81 13.80
CA SER A 32 -20.09 -5.60 12.93
C SER A 32 -21.48 -5.85 13.54
N THR A 33 -21.53 -6.03 14.85
CA THR A 33 -22.77 -6.27 15.61
C THR A 33 -23.59 -4.98 15.73
N VAL A 34 -22.93 -3.85 16.05
CA VAL A 34 -23.58 -2.54 16.12
C VAL A 34 -24.19 -2.13 14.78
N THR A 35 -23.46 -2.32 13.67
CA THR A 35 -23.94 -1.99 12.33
C THR A 35 -25.18 -2.82 11.94
N ARG A 36 -25.25 -4.08 12.36
CA ARG A 36 -26.42 -4.95 12.13
C ARG A 36 -27.62 -4.56 12.99
N LEU A 37 -27.41 -4.08 14.22
CA LEU A 37 -28.51 -3.71 15.11
C LEU A 37 -29.16 -2.37 14.75
N LEU A 38 -28.46 -1.48 14.04
CA LEU A 38 -28.91 -0.12 13.78
C LEU A 38 -30.25 -0.03 13.03
N PRO A 39 -30.50 -0.79 11.95
CA PRO A 39 -31.83 -0.85 11.32
C PRO A 39 -32.92 -1.42 12.24
N ALA A 40 -32.57 -2.36 13.13
CA ALA A 40 -33.50 -2.92 14.10
C ALA A 40 -33.93 -1.88 15.14
N VAL A 41 -32.99 -1.08 15.62
CA VAL A 41 -33.26 0.04 16.54
C VAL A 41 -34.21 1.04 15.91
N VAL A 42 -34.03 1.36 14.62
CA VAL A 42 -34.93 2.26 13.89
C VAL A 42 -36.36 1.73 13.88
N ILE A 43 -36.55 0.43 13.60
CA ILE A 43 -37.89 -0.19 13.66
C ILE A 43 -38.46 -0.11 15.07
N ALA A 44 -37.67 -0.44 16.10
CA ALA A 44 -38.12 -0.41 17.49
C ALA A 44 -38.53 1.01 17.93
N VAL A 45 -37.78 2.04 17.54
CA VAL A 45 -38.12 3.44 17.80
C VAL A 45 -39.40 3.84 17.09
N VAL A 46 -39.57 3.49 15.81
CA VAL A 46 -40.80 3.77 15.06
C VAL A 46 -42.01 3.13 15.75
N VAL A 47 -41.91 1.86 16.16
CA VAL A 47 -42.97 1.16 16.88
C VAL A 47 -43.27 1.83 18.23
N LEU A 48 -42.24 2.17 19.01
CA LEU A 48 -42.42 2.82 20.32
C LEU A 48 -43.09 4.19 20.21
N VAL A 49 -42.71 4.98 19.20
CA VAL A 49 -43.28 6.31 18.95
C VAL A 49 -44.75 6.20 18.53
N ASP A 50 -45.08 5.25 17.66
CA ASP A 50 -46.46 5.00 17.20
C ASP A 50 -47.38 4.62 18.39
N LEU A 51 -46.91 3.72 19.27
CA LEU A 51 -47.63 3.33 20.50
C LEU A 51 -47.84 4.50 21.49
N ARG A 52 -46.97 5.52 21.48
CA ARG A 52 -47.04 6.67 22.40
C ARG A 52 -47.94 7.80 21.88
N LEU A 53 -47.99 8.00 20.57
CA LEU A 53 -48.78 9.06 19.92
C LEU A 53 -50.26 8.69 19.76
N GLY A 54 -50.58 7.40 19.82
CA GLY A 54 -51.95 6.90 19.73
C GLY A 54 -52.59 7.12 18.35
N SER A 55 -53.85 6.72 18.22
CA SER A 55 -54.60 6.62 16.94
C SER A 55 -54.78 7.93 16.15
N SER A 56 -54.41 9.08 16.71
CA SER A 56 -54.60 10.39 16.08
C SER A 56 -53.50 10.73 15.04
N HIS A 57 -52.32 10.12 15.11
CA HIS A 57 -51.20 10.39 14.21
C HIS A 57 -50.45 9.08 13.90
N SER A 58 -50.65 8.49 12.73
CA SER A 58 -49.93 7.25 12.39
C SER A 58 -48.56 7.55 11.80
N VAL A 59 -47.51 7.25 12.57
CA VAL A 59 -46.10 7.46 12.20
C VAL A 59 -45.52 6.19 11.57
N SER A 60 -46.30 5.11 11.50
CA SER A 60 -45.97 3.81 10.93
C SER A 60 -45.38 3.83 9.51
N SER A 61 -45.59 4.88 8.71
CA SER A 61 -44.98 5.06 7.38
C SER A 61 -43.45 5.25 7.43
N LEU A 62 -42.89 5.68 8.57
CA LEU A 62 -41.45 5.83 8.77
C LEU A 62 -40.71 4.49 8.90
N ALA A 63 -41.42 3.36 9.01
CA ALA A 63 -40.80 2.03 9.07
C ALA A 63 -39.95 1.71 7.83
N VAL A 64 -40.21 2.37 6.69
CA VAL A 64 -39.43 2.25 5.44
C VAL A 64 -37.99 2.78 5.57
N VAL A 65 -37.70 3.60 6.57
CA VAL A 65 -36.35 4.12 6.82
C VAL A 65 -35.40 2.99 7.22
N ALA A 66 -35.89 1.94 7.87
CA ALA A 66 -35.08 0.81 8.29
C ALA A 66 -34.49 0.00 7.12
N PRO A 67 -35.26 -0.48 6.11
CA PRO A 67 -34.68 -1.12 4.94
C PRO A 67 -33.77 -0.16 4.14
N LEU A 68 -34.09 1.15 4.05
CA LEU A 68 -33.20 2.11 3.41
C LEU A 68 -31.85 2.23 4.10
N LEU A 69 -31.82 2.32 5.43
CA LEU A 69 -30.58 2.28 6.22
C LEU A 69 -29.88 0.93 6.14
N ALA A 70 -30.63 -0.17 6.09
CA ALA A 70 -30.05 -1.49 5.87
C ALA A 70 -29.40 -1.61 4.48
N SER A 71 -29.88 -0.88 3.45
CA SER A 71 -29.30 -0.94 2.10
C SER A 71 -27.88 -0.36 2.00
N SER A 72 -27.58 0.66 2.81
CA SER A 72 -26.25 1.28 2.85
C SER A 72 -25.24 0.48 3.66
N LEU A 73 -25.72 -0.33 4.61
CA LEU A 73 -24.86 -1.01 5.60
C LEU A 73 -24.77 -2.51 5.39
N LEU A 74 -25.82 -3.15 4.89
CA LEU A 74 -25.99 -4.61 4.93
C LEU A 74 -26.11 -5.21 3.53
N ALA A 75 -26.03 -6.55 3.48
CA ALA A 75 -26.23 -7.31 2.26
C ALA A 75 -27.71 -7.30 1.83
N PRO A 76 -28.02 -7.47 0.53
CA PRO A 76 -29.38 -7.40 0.01
C PRO A 76 -30.39 -8.33 0.69
N LEU A 77 -29.97 -9.53 1.07
CA LEU A 77 -30.80 -10.49 1.78
C LEU A 77 -31.22 -9.98 3.17
N LEU A 78 -30.28 -9.36 3.90
CA LEU A 78 -30.57 -8.76 5.20
C LEU A 78 -31.43 -7.50 5.05
N THR A 79 -31.19 -6.68 4.03
CA THR A 79 -32.05 -5.54 3.68
C THR A 79 -33.49 -5.99 3.43
N ALA A 80 -33.68 -7.09 2.70
CA ALA A 80 -35.00 -7.68 2.48
C ALA A 80 -35.63 -8.19 3.78
N ALA A 81 -34.84 -8.83 4.66
CA ALA A 81 -35.31 -9.28 5.97
C ALA A 81 -35.80 -8.11 6.85
N TYR A 82 -35.09 -6.98 6.86
CA TYR A 82 -35.53 -5.76 7.57
C TYR A 82 -36.78 -5.14 6.96
N GLY A 83 -36.93 -5.19 5.64
CA GLY A 83 -38.17 -4.81 4.98
C GLY A 83 -39.35 -5.69 5.38
N GLY A 84 -39.14 -7.01 5.45
CA GLY A 84 -40.12 -7.96 5.97
C GLY A 84 -40.49 -7.67 7.43
N LEU A 85 -39.51 -7.38 8.28
CA LEU A 85 -39.74 -7.02 9.69
C LEU A 85 -40.52 -5.71 9.82
N ALA A 86 -40.24 -4.71 8.97
CA ALA A 86 -41.01 -3.47 8.91
C ALA A 86 -42.48 -3.71 8.51
N VAL A 87 -42.73 -4.61 7.55
CA VAL A 87 -44.10 -5.02 7.16
C VAL A 87 -44.80 -5.74 8.31
N LEU A 88 -44.11 -6.65 9.01
CA LEU A 88 -44.66 -7.35 10.18
C LEU A 88 -45.01 -6.40 11.32
N ALA A 89 -44.11 -5.46 11.65
CA ALA A 89 -44.33 -4.45 12.67
C ALA A 89 -45.53 -3.55 12.33
N TRP A 90 -45.64 -3.12 11.08
CA TRP A 90 -46.81 -2.40 10.59
C TRP A 90 -48.09 -3.22 10.71
N GLY A 91 -48.07 -4.51 10.32
CA GLY A 91 -49.24 -5.38 10.38
C GLY A 91 -49.79 -5.56 11.80
N LEU A 92 -48.90 -5.72 12.78
CA LEU A 92 -49.27 -5.81 14.20
C LEU A 92 -49.91 -4.51 14.72
N LEU A 93 -49.35 -3.35 14.36
CA LEU A 93 -49.91 -2.05 14.74
C LEU A 93 -51.25 -1.77 14.03
N ALA A 94 -51.41 -2.26 12.79
CA ALA A 94 -52.64 -2.10 12.02
C ALA A 94 -53.83 -2.84 12.65
N THR A 95 -53.60 -4.02 13.24
CA THR A 95 -54.63 -4.77 13.97
C THR A 95 -55.05 -4.09 15.28
N ASP A 96 -54.11 -3.46 15.99
CA ASP A 96 -54.37 -2.80 17.28
C ASP A 96 -55.14 -1.46 17.12
N HIS A 97 -54.84 -0.72 16.06
CA HIS A 97 -55.43 0.60 15.79
C HIS A 97 -56.77 0.56 15.03
N ASN A 98 -57.37 -0.64 14.86
CA ASN A 98 -58.63 -0.85 14.13
C ASN A 98 -58.64 -0.20 12.73
N GLN A 99 -57.51 -0.23 12.01
CA GLN A 99 -57.32 0.48 10.72
C GLN A 99 -58.20 -0.06 9.58
N PHE A 100 -59.00 -1.09 9.84
CA PHE A 100 -59.95 -1.71 8.91
C PHE A 100 -61.43 -1.44 9.27
N SER A 101 -61.69 -0.52 10.20
CA SER A 101 -63.04 -0.23 10.67
C SER A 101 -63.90 0.52 9.66
N ASP A 102 -63.29 1.38 8.82
CA ASP A 102 -63.97 2.22 7.83
C ASP A 102 -63.21 2.24 6.48
N ALA A 103 -63.91 2.60 5.40
CA ALA A 103 -63.36 2.62 4.04
C ALA A 103 -62.16 3.58 3.86
N ALA A 104 -62.16 4.70 4.62
CA ALA A 104 -61.08 5.70 4.57
C ALA A 104 -59.79 5.23 5.28
N SER A 105 -59.90 4.53 6.42
CA SER A 105 -58.74 3.97 7.14
C SER A 105 -58.14 2.77 6.39
N THR A 106 -59.00 1.98 5.75
CA THR A 106 -58.60 0.83 4.93
C THR A 106 -57.75 1.23 3.72
N SER A 107 -58.13 2.30 3.01
CA SER A 107 -57.33 2.79 1.87
C SER A 107 -55.96 3.34 2.32
N ALA A 108 -55.91 4.09 3.43
CA ALA A 108 -54.67 4.57 4.03
C ALA A 108 -53.73 3.42 4.45
N ALA A 109 -54.28 2.32 4.97
CA ALA A 109 -53.52 1.11 5.30
C ALA A 109 -52.84 0.50 4.06
N TYR A 110 -53.56 0.36 2.94
CA TYR A 110 -52.98 -0.14 1.69
C TYR A 110 -51.90 0.78 1.11
N PHE A 111 -52.08 2.11 1.17
CA PHE A 111 -51.04 3.05 0.73
C PHE A 111 -49.75 2.92 1.57
N ARG A 112 -49.87 2.71 2.89
CA ARG A 112 -48.71 2.54 3.78
C ARG A 112 -47.97 1.24 3.49
N LEU A 113 -48.69 0.13 3.37
CA LEU A 113 -48.11 -1.16 3.00
C LEU A 113 -47.41 -1.07 1.64
N GLY A 114 -48.05 -0.45 0.66
CA GLY A 114 -47.47 -0.18 -0.66
C GLY A 114 -46.18 0.63 -0.55
N GLY A 115 -46.16 1.69 0.27
CA GLY A 115 -44.96 2.49 0.52
C GLY A 115 -43.80 1.70 1.13
N ILE A 116 -44.07 0.84 2.12
CA ILE A 116 -43.05 -0.02 2.74
C ILE A 116 -42.53 -1.05 1.74
N LEU A 117 -43.40 -1.68 0.95
CA LEU A 117 -43.02 -2.67 -0.06
C LEU A 117 -42.19 -2.05 -1.18
N VAL A 118 -42.63 -0.93 -1.74
CA VAL A 118 -41.90 -0.21 -2.80
C VAL A 118 -40.56 0.30 -2.27
N GLY A 119 -40.54 0.93 -1.10
CA GLY A 119 -39.30 1.42 -0.50
C GLY A 119 -38.32 0.29 -0.14
N THR A 120 -38.83 -0.86 0.31
CA THR A 120 -38.00 -2.07 0.50
C THR A 120 -37.45 -2.57 -0.83
N GLY A 121 -38.27 -2.62 -1.89
CA GLY A 121 -37.81 -2.99 -3.23
C GLY A 121 -36.68 -2.09 -3.74
N ILE A 122 -36.82 -0.76 -3.57
CA ILE A 122 -35.78 0.21 -3.89
C ILE A 122 -34.54 -0.01 -3.03
N ALA A 123 -34.70 -0.23 -1.72
CA ALA A 123 -33.59 -0.47 -0.80
C ALA A 123 -32.81 -1.75 -1.17
N VAL A 124 -33.49 -2.84 -1.49
CA VAL A 124 -32.84 -4.08 -1.95
C VAL A 124 -32.13 -3.84 -3.29
N ALA A 125 -32.77 -3.16 -4.24
CA ALA A 125 -32.13 -2.81 -5.50
C ALA A 125 -30.86 -1.95 -5.29
N ALA A 126 -30.92 -0.95 -4.41
CA ALA A 126 -29.77 -0.14 -4.03
C ALA A 126 -28.65 -0.97 -3.38
N ALA A 127 -28.99 -1.88 -2.46
CA ALA A 127 -28.04 -2.80 -1.84
C ALA A 127 -27.37 -3.73 -2.86
N THR A 128 -28.14 -4.27 -3.82
CA THR A 128 -27.59 -5.13 -4.87
C THR A 128 -26.65 -4.35 -5.80
N ALA A 129 -27.04 -3.13 -6.21
CA ALA A 129 -26.22 -2.26 -7.03
C ALA A 129 -24.92 -1.87 -6.31
N ARG A 130 -24.99 -1.59 -4.99
CA ARG A 130 -23.80 -1.35 -4.15
C ARG A 130 -22.87 -2.54 -4.15
N GLN A 131 -23.39 -3.74 -3.84
CA GLN A 131 -22.58 -4.96 -3.79
C GLN A 131 -21.95 -5.29 -5.16
N GLN A 132 -22.66 -5.07 -6.26
CA GLN A 132 -22.12 -5.25 -7.61
C GLN A 132 -20.99 -4.26 -7.92
N ARG A 133 -21.14 -2.99 -7.51
CA ARG A 133 -20.08 -1.98 -7.66
C ARG A 133 -18.83 -2.36 -6.86
N GLU A 134 -18.99 -2.73 -5.59
CA GLU A 134 -17.90 -3.19 -4.73
C GLU A 134 -17.21 -4.44 -5.32
N ALA A 135 -17.98 -5.42 -5.80
CA ALA A 135 -17.43 -6.62 -6.43
C ALA A 135 -16.67 -6.31 -7.74
N ARG A 136 -17.13 -5.32 -8.51
CA ARG A 136 -16.44 -4.87 -9.73
C ARG A 136 -15.12 -4.19 -9.39
N LEU A 137 -15.10 -3.32 -8.39
CA LEU A 137 -13.87 -2.64 -7.94
C LEU A 137 -12.83 -3.67 -7.49
N ARG A 138 -13.21 -4.59 -6.59
CA ARG A 138 -12.33 -5.68 -6.14
C ARG A 138 -11.76 -6.53 -7.27
N ARG A 139 -12.56 -6.79 -8.31
CA ARG A 139 -12.09 -7.55 -9.48
C ARG A 139 -11.05 -6.75 -10.28
N VAL A 140 -11.29 -5.46 -10.50
CA VAL A 140 -10.36 -4.59 -11.21
C VAL A 140 -9.05 -4.46 -10.43
N GLU A 141 -9.14 -4.30 -9.12
CA GLU A 141 -8.01 -4.25 -8.20
C GLU A 141 -7.21 -5.55 -8.23
N HIS A 142 -7.85 -6.69 -8.09
CA HIS A 142 -7.16 -7.98 -8.16
C HIS A 142 -6.47 -8.21 -9.52
N VAL A 143 -7.08 -7.78 -10.63
CA VAL A 143 -6.44 -7.83 -11.94
C VAL A 143 -5.25 -6.88 -12.02
N ALA A 144 -5.34 -5.69 -11.44
CA ALA A 144 -4.24 -4.75 -11.36
C ALA A 144 -3.06 -5.32 -10.56
N GLU A 145 -3.34 -6.00 -9.45
CA GLU A 145 -2.34 -6.61 -8.55
C GLU A 145 -1.57 -7.70 -9.30
N VAL A 146 -2.31 -8.62 -9.94
CA VAL A 146 -1.73 -9.67 -10.78
C VAL A 146 -0.93 -9.07 -11.94
N ALA A 147 -1.42 -8.00 -12.57
CA ALA A 147 -0.70 -7.32 -13.65
C ALA A 147 0.59 -6.66 -13.15
N GLN A 148 0.57 -6.04 -11.97
CA GLN A 148 1.77 -5.45 -11.37
C GLN A 148 2.80 -6.53 -11.04
N LEU A 149 2.38 -7.59 -10.36
CA LEU A 149 3.26 -8.73 -10.07
C LEU A 149 3.83 -9.37 -11.35
N ALA A 150 3.06 -9.37 -12.44
CA ALA A 150 3.54 -9.88 -13.73
C ALA A 150 4.56 -8.97 -14.43
N ILE A 151 4.55 -7.65 -14.17
CA ILE A 151 5.55 -6.73 -14.72
C ILE A 151 6.82 -6.68 -13.86
N LEU A 152 6.74 -6.96 -12.56
CA LEU A 152 7.91 -7.08 -11.68
C LEU A 152 8.72 -8.33 -12.09
N ALA A 153 10.01 -8.14 -12.34
CA ALA A 153 10.88 -9.27 -12.66
C ALA A 153 11.36 -9.94 -11.38
N ASP A 154 11.42 -11.27 -11.37
CA ASP A 154 12.21 -12.00 -10.38
C ASP A 154 13.67 -11.54 -10.50
N VAL A 155 14.18 -10.90 -9.45
CA VAL A 155 15.58 -10.50 -9.36
C VAL A 155 16.36 -11.74 -8.92
N PRO A 156 17.32 -12.23 -9.73
CA PRO A 156 18.09 -13.42 -9.38
C PRO A 156 18.94 -13.16 -8.13
N GLU A 157 19.13 -14.18 -7.29
CA GLU A 157 19.91 -14.04 -6.04
C GLU A 157 21.35 -13.56 -6.29
N ARG A 158 21.90 -13.85 -7.48
CA ARG A 158 23.19 -13.35 -7.94
C ARG A 158 23.09 -12.84 -9.36
N LEU A 159 23.68 -11.68 -9.60
CA LEU A 159 23.81 -11.05 -10.91
C LEU A 159 25.22 -10.43 -10.98
N GLY A 160 26.09 -10.93 -11.86
CA GLY A 160 27.48 -10.48 -11.93
C GLY A 160 28.20 -10.46 -10.56
N PRO A 161 28.80 -9.34 -10.15
CA PRO A 161 29.54 -9.20 -8.89
C PRO A 161 28.64 -8.88 -7.68
N VAL A 162 27.30 -8.99 -7.81
CA VAL A 162 26.38 -8.64 -6.71
C VAL A 162 25.45 -9.80 -6.35
N ARG A 163 25.10 -9.86 -5.06
CA ARG A 163 23.96 -10.63 -4.56
C ARG A 163 22.78 -9.71 -4.32
N LEU A 164 21.58 -10.16 -4.68
CA LEU A 164 20.37 -9.35 -4.67
C LEU A 164 19.25 -10.08 -3.95
N ALA A 165 18.38 -9.31 -3.30
CA ALA A 165 17.07 -9.77 -2.88
C ALA A 165 16.09 -8.61 -3.01
N ALA A 166 14.90 -8.89 -3.51
CA ALA A 166 13.83 -7.90 -3.62
C ALA A 166 12.51 -8.50 -3.13
N ARG A 167 11.67 -7.65 -2.54
CA ARG A 167 10.30 -7.98 -2.18
C ARG A 167 9.40 -6.78 -2.44
N TYR A 168 8.15 -7.10 -2.73
CA TYR A 168 7.07 -6.15 -2.86
C TYR A 168 5.89 -6.62 -2.01
N VAL A 169 5.26 -5.70 -1.28
CA VAL A 169 4.05 -5.95 -0.49
C VAL A 169 3.04 -4.85 -0.83
N SER A 170 1.84 -5.25 -1.23
CA SER A 170 0.77 -4.29 -1.53
C SER A 170 0.01 -3.87 -0.26
N SER A 171 -0.51 -2.64 -0.26
CA SER A 171 -1.36 -2.11 0.81
C SER A 171 -2.72 -2.82 0.85
N ALA A 172 -3.12 -3.32 2.03
CA ALA A 172 -4.35 -4.10 2.19
C ALA A 172 -5.60 -3.26 2.48
N GLU A 173 -5.45 -2.02 2.98
CA GLU A 173 -6.57 -1.25 3.53
C GLU A 173 -7.54 -0.70 2.49
N ASP A 174 -7.03 -0.24 1.35
CA ASP A 174 -7.87 0.40 0.33
C ASP A 174 -8.17 -0.51 -0.87
N ALA A 175 -7.69 -1.76 -0.83
CA ALA A 175 -7.69 -2.67 -1.98
C ALA A 175 -7.10 -2.04 -3.26
N THR A 176 -6.33 -0.95 -3.14
CA THR A 176 -5.78 -0.23 -4.28
C THR A 176 -4.33 -0.64 -4.50
N VAL A 177 -4.06 -1.10 -5.71
CA VAL A 177 -2.75 -1.55 -6.18
C VAL A 177 -1.88 -0.32 -6.47
N GLY A 178 -0.67 -0.23 -5.94
CA GLY A 178 0.17 0.95 -6.07
C GLY A 178 1.08 0.94 -7.29
N GLY A 179 2.03 1.87 -7.24
CA GLY A 179 2.92 2.23 -8.32
C GLY A 179 4.32 1.62 -8.24
N ASP A 180 4.65 1.00 -7.11
CA ASP A 180 6.01 0.53 -6.81
C ASP A 180 6.54 -0.47 -7.83
N PHE A 181 7.78 -0.28 -8.24
CA PHE A 181 8.47 -1.20 -9.12
C PHE A 181 9.97 -1.31 -8.87
N TYR A 182 10.54 -2.43 -9.30
CA TYR A 182 11.97 -2.63 -9.39
C TYR A 182 12.34 -3.55 -10.55
N ALA A 183 13.58 -3.42 -11.02
CA ALA A 183 14.19 -4.37 -11.93
C ALA A 183 15.72 -4.33 -11.83
N ALA A 184 16.37 -5.43 -12.22
CA ALA A 184 17.81 -5.53 -12.31
C ALA A 184 18.23 -6.22 -13.61
N ALA A 185 19.33 -5.77 -14.21
CA ALA A 185 19.91 -6.38 -15.41
C ALA A 185 21.44 -6.32 -15.35
N ALA A 186 22.10 -7.40 -15.76
CA ALA A 186 23.54 -7.38 -16.02
C ALA A 186 23.77 -6.87 -17.43
N THR A 187 24.58 -5.83 -17.58
CA THR A 187 24.93 -5.24 -18.87
C THR A 187 26.44 -5.15 -19.03
N GLU A 188 26.91 -4.67 -20.19
CA GLU A 188 28.33 -4.36 -20.38
C GLU A 188 28.83 -3.20 -19.49
N TYR A 189 27.91 -2.45 -18.89
CA TYR A 189 28.17 -1.31 -18.00
C TYR A 189 27.97 -1.67 -16.52
N GLY A 190 28.12 -2.96 -16.18
CA GLY A 190 27.90 -3.49 -14.84
C GLY A 190 26.46 -3.90 -14.58
N VAL A 191 26.15 -4.19 -13.32
CA VAL A 191 24.80 -4.57 -12.89
C VAL A 191 23.98 -3.33 -12.62
N ARG A 192 22.94 -3.12 -13.42
CA ARG A 192 22.05 -1.98 -13.33
C ARG A 192 20.77 -2.33 -12.61
N VAL A 193 20.35 -1.46 -11.69
CA VAL A 193 19.13 -1.61 -10.91
C VAL A 193 18.30 -0.35 -11.02
N VAL A 194 16.99 -0.52 -11.13
CA VAL A 194 15.99 0.53 -10.98
C VAL A 194 15.06 0.17 -9.84
N VAL A 195 14.74 1.16 -9.00
CA VAL A 195 13.62 1.12 -8.05
C VAL A 195 12.85 2.42 -8.21
N GLY A 196 11.52 2.37 -8.13
CA GLY A 196 10.71 3.56 -8.25
C GLY A 196 9.31 3.37 -7.73
N ASP A 197 8.61 4.48 -7.57
CA ASP A 197 7.20 4.55 -7.20
C ASP A 197 6.48 5.57 -8.09
N VAL A 198 5.28 5.21 -8.53
CA VAL A 198 4.40 6.06 -9.31
C VAL A 198 3.44 6.76 -8.37
N ARG A 199 3.39 8.09 -8.44
CA ARG A 199 2.36 8.83 -7.71
C ARG A 199 0.96 8.38 -8.11
N GLY A 200 0.18 8.01 -7.11
CA GLY A 200 -1.21 7.59 -7.25
C GLY A 200 -1.36 6.09 -7.12
N LYS A 201 -2.59 5.60 -7.27
CA LYS A 201 -2.91 4.19 -7.11
C LYS A 201 -3.84 3.70 -8.23
N GLY A 202 -4.00 2.38 -8.29
CA GLY A 202 -4.83 1.66 -9.25
C GLY A 202 -4.16 1.45 -10.61
N LEU A 203 -4.98 1.08 -11.61
CA LEU A 203 -4.50 0.70 -12.94
C LEU A 203 -3.69 1.78 -13.67
N ASP A 204 -3.98 3.06 -13.42
CA ASP A 204 -3.22 4.16 -14.02
C ASP A 204 -1.75 4.16 -13.53
N ALA A 205 -1.52 3.88 -12.24
CA ALA A 205 -0.19 3.77 -11.64
C ALA A 205 0.55 2.54 -12.21
N VAL A 206 -0.09 1.37 -12.21
CA VAL A 206 0.48 0.14 -12.80
C VAL A 206 0.86 0.32 -14.28
N ARG A 207 0.05 1.04 -15.06
CA ARG A 207 0.38 1.35 -16.46
C ARG A 207 1.67 2.18 -16.56
N LEU A 208 1.82 3.23 -15.73
CA LEU A 208 2.98 4.10 -15.80
C LEU A 208 4.25 3.41 -15.28
N ALA A 209 4.12 2.55 -14.27
CA ALA A 209 5.20 1.66 -13.82
C ALA A 209 5.65 0.73 -14.95
N ALA A 210 4.71 0.14 -15.69
CA ALA A 210 5.01 -0.70 -16.86
C ALA A 210 5.73 0.10 -17.97
N VAL A 211 5.36 1.37 -18.20
CA VAL A 211 6.05 2.26 -19.14
C VAL A 211 7.49 2.55 -18.69
N ALA A 212 7.70 2.82 -17.40
CA ALA A 212 9.03 3.08 -16.85
C ALA A 212 9.92 1.82 -16.92
N LEU A 213 9.40 0.66 -16.51
CA LEU A 213 10.09 -0.63 -16.62
C LEU A 213 10.37 -1.04 -18.06
N GLY A 214 9.42 -0.79 -18.97
CA GLY A 214 9.60 -1.04 -20.40
C GLY A 214 10.74 -0.20 -20.98
N ALA A 215 10.76 1.10 -20.66
CA ALA A 215 11.85 1.99 -21.07
C ALA A 215 13.20 1.60 -20.48
N PHE A 216 13.23 1.16 -19.22
CA PHE A 216 14.44 0.61 -18.61
C PHE A 216 14.92 -0.63 -19.37
N ARG A 217 14.07 -1.65 -19.52
CA ARG A 217 14.42 -2.92 -20.19
C ARG A 217 14.86 -2.74 -21.63
N GLU A 218 14.28 -1.79 -22.36
CA GLU A 218 14.65 -1.48 -23.74
C GLU A 218 16.03 -0.79 -23.81
N ARG A 219 16.35 0.10 -22.86
CA ARG A 219 17.51 1.00 -22.96
C ARG A 219 18.68 0.64 -22.05
N VAL A 220 18.52 -0.33 -21.18
CA VAL A 220 19.52 -0.66 -20.15
C VAL A 220 20.85 -1.11 -20.76
N ASP A 221 20.84 -1.75 -21.93
CA ASP A 221 22.03 -2.17 -22.68
C ASP A 221 22.51 -1.13 -23.72
N GLU A 222 21.64 -0.20 -24.14
CA GLU A 222 21.99 0.77 -25.19
C GLU A 222 22.69 2.01 -24.63
N GLU A 223 22.28 2.47 -23.45
CA GLU A 223 22.70 3.77 -22.91
C GLU A 223 23.91 3.59 -21.97
N ARG A 224 25.09 4.06 -22.34
CA ARG A 224 26.30 3.96 -21.51
C ARG A 224 26.21 4.73 -20.19
N GLU A 225 25.67 5.94 -20.23
CA GLU A 225 25.61 6.84 -19.07
C GLU A 225 24.28 6.68 -18.32
N LEU A 226 24.32 6.61 -16.98
CA LEU A 226 23.10 6.49 -16.17
C LEU A 226 22.18 7.71 -16.29
N THR A 227 22.74 8.91 -16.46
CA THR A 227 21.93 10.12 -16.70
C THR A 227 21.17 10.03 -18.02
N ALA A 228 21.79 9.51 -19.08
CA ALA A 228 21.15 9.31 -20.37
C ALA A 228 20.01 8.28 -20.26
N LEU A 229 20.26 7.15 -19.57
CA LEU A 229 19.22 6.17 -19.28
C LEU A 229 18.04 6.79 -18.51
N LEU A 230 18.33 7.56 -17.44
CA LEU A 230 17.29 8.24 -16.67
C LEU A 230 16.48 9.22 -17.52
N GLU A 231 17.12 9.93 -18.46
CA GLU A 231 16.41 10.81 -19.40
C GLU A 231 15.55 10.06 -20.43
N ARG A 232 15.93 8.82 -20.81
CA ARG A 232 15.05 7.96 -21.61
C ARG A 232 13.81 7.55 -20.84
N LEU A 233 13.97 7.16 -19.57
CA LEU A 233 12.85 6.86 -18.68
C LEU A 233 11.96 8.10 -18.50
N HIS A 234 12.55 9.26 -18.22
CA HIS A 234 11.82 10.53 -18.13
C HIS A 234 11.02 10.79 -19.40
N THR A 235 11.63 10.68 -20.57
CA THR A 235 10.95 10.91 -21.86
C THR A 235 9.78 9.94 -22.07
N SER A 236 9.94 8.67 -21.69
CA SER A 236 8.88 7.68 -21.82
C SER A 236 7.72 7.95 -20.86
N VAL A 237 8.03 8.24 -19.60
CA VAL A 237 7.05 8.61 -18.57
C VAL A 237 6.29 9.88 -18.97
N SER A 238 6.99 10.94 -19.35
CA SER A 238 6.40 12.23 -19.74
C SER A 238 5.43 12.13 -20.93
N ARG A 239 5.61 11.16 -21.83
CA ARG A 239 4.68 10.92 -22.95
C ARG A 239 3.38 10.23 -22.54
N HIS A 240 3.39 9.48 -21.43
CA HIS A 240 2.28 8.64 -20.99
C HIS A 240 1.64 9.14 -19.68
N SER A 241 2.28 10.07 -18.98
CA SER A 241 1.76 10.74 -17.79
C SER A 241 0.61 11.68 -18.14
N LYS A 242 -0.45 11.67 -17.34
CA LYS A 242 -1.47 12.73 -17.36
C LYS A 242 -0.99 13.91 -16.53
N SER A 243 -1.72 15.03 -16.59
CA SER A 243 -1.39 16.22 -15.80
C SER A 243 -1.35 15.88 -14.30
N GLY A 244 -0.17 16.01 -13.68
CA GLY A 244 0.04 15.75 -12.26
C GLY A 244 0.61 14.37 -11.92
N ASP A 245 0.67 13.44 -12.87
CA ASP A 245 1.32 12.14 -12.67
C ASP A 245 2.85 12.31 -12.71
N PHE A 246 3.55 11.64 -11.80
CA PHE A 246 5.01 11.57 -11.82
C PHE A 246 5.50 10.26 -11.23
N VAL A 247 6.76 9.93 -11.48
CA VAL A 247 7.40 8.71 -11.00
C VAL A 247 8.67 9.07 -10.25
N THR A 248 8.76 8.72 -8.97
CA THR A 248 10.03 8.73 -8.27
C THR A 248 10.85 7.53 -8.74
N ALA A 249 12.13 7.71 -8.97
CA ALA A 249 12.99 6.60 -9.37
C ALA A 249 14.43 6.81 -8.91
N ILE A 250 15.12 5.71 -8.67
CA ILE A 250 16.57 5.66 -8.51
C ILE A 250 17.12 4.64 -9.49
N LEU A 251 18.20 5.03 -10.17
CA LEU A 251 19.01 4.14 -10.98
C LEU A 251 20.38 4.00 -10.33
N LEU A 252 20.92 2.78 -10.36
CA LEU A 252 22.32 2.53 -10.04
C LEU A 252 22.94 1.55 -11.01
N ALA A 253 24.25 1.60 -11.13
CA ALA A 253 25.10 0.64 -11.82
C ALA A 253 26.23 0.23 -10.88
N VAL A 254 26.47 -1.07 -10.73
CA VAL A 254 27.58 -1.64 -9.95
C VAL A 254 28.54 -2.34 -10.92
N ASN A 255 29.76 -1.82 -11.01
CA ASN A 255 30.81 -2.41 -11.83
C ASN A 255 31.49 -3.59 -11.13
N ASP A 256 32.26 -4.38 -11.90
CA ASP A 256 33.02 -5.53 -11.40
C ASP A 256 34.10 -5.18 -10.37
N ASP A 257 34.56 -3.93 -10.36
CA ASP A 257 35.52 -3.39 -9.39
C ASP A 257 34.84 -2.82 -8.13
N GLY A 258 33.51 -2.85 -8.05
CA GLY A 258 32.74 -2.33 -6.92
C GLY A 258 32.45 -0.84 -7.00
N LEU A 259 32.84 -0.16 -8.09
CA LEU A 259 32.43 1.22 -8.32
C LEU A 259 30.92 1.25 -8.58
N VAL A 260 30.20 2.00 -7.75
CA VAL A 260 28.78 2.25 -7.92
C VAL A 260 28.60 3.67 -8.41
N THR A 261 27.80 3.81 -9.46
CA THR A 261 27.25 5.10 -9.90
C THR A 261 25.75 5.06 -9.69
N LEU A 262 25.16 6.12 -9.15
CA LEU A 262 23.71 6.24 -8.98
C LEU A 262 23.18 7.59 -9.44
N SER A 263 21.90 7.65 -9.79
CA SER A 263 21.18 8.87 -10.13
C SER A 263 19.77 8.81 -9.57
N VAL A 264 19.35 9.86 -8.88
CA VAL A 264 18.09 9.89 -8.10
C VAL A 264 17.12 10.91 -8.68
N ALA A 265 15.90 10.48 -8.97
CA ALA A 265 14.77 11.29 -9.41
C ALA A 265 13.67 11.30 -8.35
N GLY A 266 13.78 12.20 -7.37
CA GLY A 266 12.79 12.40 -6.30
C GLY A 266 12.53 11.20 -5.38
N HIS A 267 13.34 10.14 -5.50
CA HIS A 267 13.20 8.90 -4.73
C HIS A 267 14.01 8.97 -3.42
N PRO A 268 13.62 8.22 -2.37
CA PRO A 268 14.44 8.08 -1.16
C PRO A 268 15.86 7.63 -1.48
N THR A 269 16.86 8.17 -0.77
CA THR A 269 18.26 7.78 -0.99
C THR A 269 18.56 6.45 -0.30
N PRO A 270 19.48 5.63 -0.85
CA PRO A 270 19.74 4.30 -0.28
C PRO A 270 20.33 4.34 1.12
N ILE A 271 20.11 3.29 1.91
CA ILE A 271 20.92 3.05 3.12
C ILE A 271 22.16 2.25 2.73
N LEU A 272 23.34 2.81 2.98
CA LEU A 272 24.64 2.17 2.77
C LEU A 272 25.11 1.52 4.06
N THR A 273 25.32 0.20 4.01
CA THR A 273 25.99 -0.57 5.07
C THR A 273 27.42 -0.86 4.65
N GLN A 274 28.36 -0.28 5.40
CA GLN A 274 29.79 -0.39 5.13
C GLN A 274 30.56 -0.50 6.44
N GLN A 275 31.50 -1.44 6.52
CA GLN A 275 32.35 -1.67 7.70
C GLN A 275 31.54 -1.84 9.02
N GLY A 276 30.38 -2.50 8.94
CA GLY A 276 29.51 -2.75 10.09
C GLY A 276 28.74 -1.53 10.60
N LYS A 277 28.67 -0.45 9.82
CA LYS A 277 27.84 0.73 10.08
C LYS A 277 26.88 0.94 8.93
N ALA A 278 25.65 1.35 9.23
CA ALA A 278 24.65 1.71 8.23
C ALA A 278 24.29 3.19 8.37
N ARG A 279 24.12 3.87 7.25
CA ARG A 279 23.73 5.28 7.17
C ARG A 279 22.94 5.53 5.91
N ILE A 280 22.09 6.55 5.92
CA ILE A 280 21.50 7.08 4.69
C ILE A 280 22.63 7.64 3.84
N LEU A 281 22.65 7.26 2.57
CA LEU A 281 23.66 7.71 1.63
C LEU A 281 23.38 9.15 1.22
N GLU A 282 24.38 10.00 1.42
CA GLU A 282 24.39 11.36 0.87
C GLU A 282 24.65 11.30 -0.64
N VAL A 283 23.87 12.06 -1.41
CA VAL A 283 23.98 12.13 -2.86
C VAL A 283 24.25 13.57 -3.28
N ASP A 284 25.03 13.75 -4.34
CA ASP A 284 25.47 15.04 -4.87
C ASP A 284 24.31 15.89 -5.42
N GLY A 285 23.20 15.24 -5.77
CA GLY A 285 21.99 15.91 -6.19
C GLY A 285 20.84 14.94 -6.43
N VAL A 286 19.63 15.46 -6.27
CA VAL A 286 18.37 14.78 -6.59
C VAL A 286 17.64 15.61 -7.62
N ARG A 287 17.37 15.03 -8.79
CA ARG A 287 16.51 15.68 -9.78
C ARG A 287 15.04 15.56 -9.37
N PRO A 288 14.15 16.43 -9.86
CA PRO A 288 12.71 16.21 -9.75
C PRO A 288 12.28 14.83 -10.29
N PRO A 289 11.17 14.27 -9.81
CA PRO A 289 10.58 13.04 -10.31
C PRO A 289 10.44 13.01 -11.85
N LEU A 290 10.46 11.81 -12.43
CA LEU A 290 10.20 11.61 -13.85
C LEU A 290 8.78 12.09 -14.20
N GLY A 291 8.59 12.70 -15.37
CA GLY A 291 7.39 13.48 -15.71
C GLY A 291 7.50 14.97 -15.40
N ILE A 292 8.45 15.37 -14.53
CA ILE A 292 8.74 16.76 -14.21
C ILE A 292 10.10 17.15 -14.81
N PRO A 293 10.19 18.27 -15.56
CA PRO A 293 11.46 18.73 -16.12
C PRO A 293 12.52 18.98 -15.04
N GLY A 294 13.74 18.52 -15.29
CA GLY A 294 14.87 18.71 -14.38
C GLY A 294 16.12 18.03 -14.89
N GLN A 295 17.27 18.37 -14.32
CA GLN A 295 18.56 17.87 -14.78
C GLN A 295 19.05 16.73 -13.88
N ALA A 296 19.40 15.59 -14.47
CA ALA A 296 20.00 14.47 -13.75
C ALA A 296 21.44 14.76 -13.33
N THR A 297 21.78 14.33 -12.12
CA THR A 297 23.14 14.28 -11.56
C THR A 297 23.51 12.83 -11.26
N THR A 298 24.80 12.55 -11.09
CA THR A 298 25.26 11.23 -10.62
C THR A 298 26.12 11.37 -9.39
N THR A 299 26.04 10.37 -8.53
CA THR A 299 26.91 10.19 -7.38
C THR A 299 27.64 8.88 -7.52
N THR A 300 28.91 8.88 -7.14
CA THR A 300 29.75 7.68 -7.19
C THR A 300 30.25 7.32 -5.80
N LEU A 301 30.33 6.02 -5.52
CA LEU A 301 30.92 5.50 -4.29
C LEU A 301 31.58 4.15 -4.58
N GLN A 302 32.55 3.79 -3.74
CA GLN A 302 33.24 2.50 -3.82
C GLN A 302 32.67 1.55 -2.79
N LEU A 303 32.26 0.36 -3.23
CA LEU A 303 31.91 -0.76 -2.35
C LEU A 303 33.11 -1.68 -2.17
N ASP A 304 33.32 -2.11 -0.92
CA ASP A 304 34.20 -3.22 -0.58
C ASP A 304 33.41 -4.54 -0.51
N PRO A 305 34.03 -5.71 -0.73
CA PRO A 305 33.34 -6.99 -0.64
C PRO A 305 32.59 -7.16 0.69
N GLY A 306 31.29 -7.42 0.60
CA GLY A 306 30.37 -7.54 1.73
C GLY A 306 29.56 -6.29 2.04
N ASP A 307 29.95 -5.11 1.53
CA ASP A 307 29.17 -3.88 1.68
C ASP A 307 27.81 -4.01 0.99
N GLN A 308 26.80 -3.33 1.53
CA GLN A 308 25.41 -3.43 1.08
C GLN A 308 24.76 -2.08 0.84
N LEU A 309 23.87 -2.04 -0.14
CA LEU A 309 22.93 -0.96 -0.40
C LEU A 309 21.50 -1.48 -0.23
N LEU A 310 20.71 -0.78 0.58
CA LEU A 310 19.27 -0.97 0.67
C LEU A 310 18.56 0.15 -0.09
N LEU A 311 17.77 -0.23 -1.07
CA LEU A 311 16.83 0.63 -1.79
C LEU A 311 15.42 0.34 -1.32
N TYR A 312 14.60 1.38 -1.15
CA TYR A 312 13.26 1.28 -0.64
C TYR A 312 12.38 2.39 -1.19
N THR A 313 11.08 2.11 -1.34
CA THR A 313 10.06 3.12 -1.58
C THR A 313 9.63 3.77 -0.26
N ASP A 314 9.01 4.94 -0.35
CA ASP A 314 8.55 5.72 0.80
C ASP A 314 7.53 4.97 1.65
N GLY A 315 6.76 4.03 1.11
CA GLY A 315 5.90 3.15 1.91
C GLY A 315 6.64 2.39 3.03
N ALA A 316 7.96 2.17 2.92
CA ALA A 316 8.76 1.59 4.00
C ALA A 316 8.98 2.55 5.18
N THR A 317 9.06 3.86 4.93
CA THR A 317 9.33 4.91 5.94
C THR A 317 8.07 5.66 6.37
N GLU A 318 7.06 5.70 5.50
CA GLU A 318 5.77 6.31 5.77
C GLU A 318 4.78 5.35 6.45
N ALA A 319 5.16 4.07 6.63
CA ALA A 319 4.37 3.07 7.34
C ALA A 319 4.00 3.54 8.76
N ARG A 320 2.70 3.48 9.06
CA ARG A 320 2.15 4.00 10.32
C ARG A 320 1.94 2.92 11.35
N ARG A 321 2.34 3.20 12.60
CA ARG A 321 2.10 2.29 13.71
C ARG A 321 0.62 2.27 14.05
N HIS A 322 0.05 1.07 14.16
CA HIS A 322 -1.38 0.91 14.46
C HIS A 322 -1.81 1.57 15.79
N SER A 323 -0.92 1.66 16.79
CA SER A 323 -1.28 2.15 18.13
C SER A 323 -1.38 3.68 18.26
N ASP A 324 -0.51 4.42 17.59
CA ASP A 324 -0.31 5.87 17.80
C ASP A 324 -0.06 6.65 16.49
N ASN A 325 -0.21 5.98 15.34
CA ASN A 325 -0.04 6.55 14.01
C ASN A 325 1.37 7.09 13.72
N ALA A 326 2.37 6.71 14.51
CA ALA A 326 3.75 7.14 14.34
C ALA A 326 4.38 6.52 13.08
N PHE A 327 5.15 7.32 12.34
CA PHE A 327 5.92 6.87 11.19
C PHE A 327 7.04 5.92 11.59
N ARG A 328 7.33 4.95 10.72
CA ARG A 328 8.52 4.11 10.83
C ARG A 328 9.72 4.91 10.29
N ASP A 329 10.44 5.58 11.18
CA ASP A 329 11.64 6.32 10.80
C ASP A 329 12.71 5.46 10.12
N GLU A 330 13.55 6.10 9.30
CA GLU A 330 14.67 5.47 8.58
C GLU A 330 15.68 4.81 9.54
N GLU A 331 15.79 5.30 10.77
CA GLU A 331 16.61 4.72 11.83
C GLU A 331 16.25 3.25 12.10
N ARG A 332 14.97 2.87 11.97
CA ARG A 332 14.56 1.46 12.10
C ARG A 332 15.02 0.60 10.93
N LEU A 333 14.94 1.13 9.72
CA LEU A 333 15.46 0.43 8.54
C LEU A 333 16.97 0.22 8.66
N ILE A 334 17.71 1.23 9.15
CA ILE A 334 19.14 1.13 9.48
C ILE A 334 19.39 -0.01 10.47
N GLN A 335 18.61 -0.08 11.56
CA GLN A 335 18.73 -1.14 12.57
C GLN A 335 18.42 -2.54 12.01
N ASP A 336 17.42 -2.65 11.13
CA ASP A 336 17.03 -3.91 10.52
C ASP A 336 18.15 -4.44 9.60
N VAL A 337 18.72 -3.59 8.74
CA VAL A 337 19.83 -4.00 7.85
C VAL A 337 21.07 -4.37 8.64
N LEU A 338 21.41 -3.61 9.69
CA LEU A 338 22.58 -3.87 10.53
C LEU A 338 22.53 -5.22 11.28
N ALA A 339 21.33 -5.73 11.55
CA ALA A 339 21.16 -6.95 12.32
C ALA A 339 21.51 -8.23 11.52
N VAL A 340 21.69 -8.13 10.20
CA VAL A 340 21.84 -9.27 9.30
C VAL A 340 22.96 -9.03 8.28
N ARG A 341 23.37 -10.08 7.57
CA ARG A 341 24.56 -10.03 6.69
C ARG A 341 24.30 -10.31 5.23
N THR A 342 23.10 -10.76 4.88
CA THR A 342 22.76 -11.14 3.51
C THR A 342 21.58 -10.31 3.01
N PRO A 343 21.51 -10.01 1.71
CA PRO A 343 20.40 -9.27 1.13
C PRO A 343 19.02 -9.87 1.47
N GLY A 344 18.87 -11.20 1.33
CA GLY A 344 17.61 -11.89 1.61
C GLY A 344 17.15 -11.68 3.06
N GLN A 345 18.04 -11.88 4.02
CA GLN A 345 17.72 -11.66 5.44
C GLN A 345 17.39 -10.20 5.75
N ALA A 346 18.03 -9.24 5.07
CA ALA A 346 17.75 -7.81 5.26
C ALA A 346 16.32 -7.49 4.83
N VAL A 347 15.93 -7.92 3.64
CA VAL A 347 14.58 -7.66 3.13
C VAL A 347 13.52 -8.38 3.98
N ASP A 348 13.72 -9.66 4.29
CA ASP A 348 12.76 -10.43 5.10
C ASP A 348 12.57 -9.80 6.49
N ARG A 349 13.66 -9.35 7.14
CA ARG A 349 13.60 -8.70 8.45
C ARG A 349 12.87 -7.35 8.41
N ILE A 350 13.09 -6.55 7.37
CA ILE A 350 12.38 -5.27 7.19
C ILE A 350 10.88 -5.52 7.06
N LEU A 351 10.48 -6.52 6.27
CA LEU A 351 9.07 -6.87 6.09
C LEU A 351 8.42 -7.39 7.38
N ASP A 352 9.08 -8.30 8.10
CA ASP A 352 8.60 -8.81 9.40
C ASP A 352 8.44 -7.65 10.40
N GLY A 353 9.41 -6.75 10.42
CA GLY A 353 9.36 -5.55 11.22
C GLY A 353 8.22 -4.63 10.81
N LEU A 354 7.96 -4.45 9.51
CA LEU A 354 6.85 -3.64 8.98
C LEU A 354 5.51 -4.22 9.40
N GLN A 355 5.32 -5.52 9.21
CA GLN A 355 4.11 -6.23 9.63
C GLN A 355 3.85 -6.08 11.14
N THR A 356 4.89 -6.20 11.95
CA THR A 356 4.80 -6.01 13.40
C THR A 356 4.46 -4.56 13.77
N TRP A 357 5.05 -3.59 13.07
CA TRP A 357 4.83 -2.16 13.30
C TRP A 357 3.40 -1.73 12.98
N THR A 358 2.89 -2.15 11.84
CA THR A 358 1.58 -1.75 11.33
C THR A 358 0.44 -2.62 11.85
N GLY A 359 0.73 -3.69 12.60
CA GLY A 359 -0.29 -4.68 12.98
C GLY A 359 -0.85 -5.44 11.78
N GLY A 360 -0.12 -5.48 10.66
CA GLY A 360 -0.53 -6.11 9.41
C GLY A 360 -1.32 -5.22 8.44
N GLN A 361 -1.47 -3.92 8.73
CA GLN A 361 -2.22 -2.98 7.90
C GLN A 361 -1.30 -1.91 7.30
N LEU A 362 -0.81 -2.16 6.09
CA LEU A 362 -0.06 -1.16 5.32
C LEU A 362 -1.01 -0.16 4.67
N THR A 363 -0.67 1.13 4.78
CA THR A 363 -1.39 2.25 4.15
C THR A 363 -0.90 2.55 2.74
N ASP A 364 0.30 2.08 2.40
CA ASP A 364 0.87 2.19 1.07
C ASP A 364 1.64 0.92 0.68
N ASP A 365 1.91 0.82 -0.62
CA ASP A 365 2.75 -0.24 -1.15
C ASP A 365 4.19 -0.11 -0.68
N VAL A 366 4.88 -1.24 -0.59
CA VAL A 366 6.28 -1.27 -0.16
C VAL A 366 7.09 -2.13 -1.11
N ALA A 367 8.07 -1.53 -1.77
CA ALA A 367 9.14 -2.23 -2.46
C ALA A 367 10.46 -2.02 -1.72
N VAL A 368 11.17 -3.12 -1.49
CA VAL A 368 12.50 -3.12 -0.87
C VAL A 368 13.42 -3.99 -1.70
N LEU A 369 14.61 -3.48 -2.02
CA LEU A 369 15.67 -4.19 -2.72
C LEU A 369 16.98 -4.02 -1.96
N ALA A 370 17.55 -5.13 -1.50
CA ALA A 370 18.89 -5.17 -0.93
C ALA A 370 19.89 -5.70 -1.97
N LEU A 371 21.03 -5.03 -2.08
CA LEU A 371 22.16 -5.40 -2.91
C LEU A 371 23.39 -5.53 -2.03
N GLN A 372 24.16 -6.61 -2.19
CA GLN A 372 25.46 -6.79 -1.57
C GLN A 372 26.52 -6.95 -2.66
N TYR A 373 27.60 -6.19 -2.57
CA TYR A 373 28.76 -6.40 -3.43
C TYR A 373 29.50 -7.65 -2.97
N ASP A 374 29.55 -8.65 -3.84
CA ASP A 374 30.17 -9.95 -3.61
C ASP A 374 30.83 -10.39 -4.93
N PRO A 375 31.98 -9.76 -5.27
CA PRO A 375 32.68 -10.03 -6.50
C PRO A 375 33.08 -11.50 -6.48
N ALA A 376 32.38 -12.31 -7.28
CA ALA A 376 32.71 -13.71 -7.43
C ALA A 376 34.18 -13.79 -7.88
N ASN A 377 34.99 -14.53 -7.14
CA ASN A 377 36.41 -14.72 -7.46
C ASN A 377 36.58 -15.13 -8.94
N PRO A 378 37.30 -14.38 -9.79
CA PRO A 378 37.52 -14.79 -11.17
C PRO A 378 38.51 -15.97 -11.20
N ASN A 379 37.94 -17.18 -11.16
CA ASN A 379 38.46 -18.48 -11.61
C ASN A 379 39.48 -19.25 -10.74
N PRO A 380 39.42 -20.59 -10.78
CA PRO A 380 40.35 -21.28 -11.67
C PRO A 380 39.61 -22.18 -12.66
N ASN A 381 39.74 -21.80 -13.92
CA ASN A 381 39.49 -22.57 -15.12
C ASN A 381 39.54 -24.12 -14.91
N PRO A 382 38.43 -24.87 -15.08
CA PRO A 382 38.44 -26.34 -15.05
C PRO A 382 39.26 -26.94 -16.20
N SER A 383 39.52 -26.18 -17.27
CA SER A 383 40.23 -26.67 -18.46
C SER A 383 41.76 -26.67 -18.32
N ALA A 384 42.33 -25.93 -17.36
CA ALA A 384 43.77 -25.96 -17.08
C ALA A 384 44.22 -27.18 -16.25
N ARG A 385 43.27 -27.90 -15.61
CA ARG A 385 43.55 -29.13 -14.86
C ARG A 385 43.64 -30.37 -15.75
N ARG A 386 43.15 -30.30 -16.98
CA ARG A 386 43.23 -31.41 -17.96
C ARG A 386 44.55 -31.43 -18.76
N SER A 387 45.23 -30.29 -18.95
CA SER A 387 46.52 -30.25 -19.66
C SER A 387 47.72 -30.59 -18.78
N ARG A 388 47.58 -30.53 -17.45
CA ARG A 388 48.64 -30.95 -16.52
C ARG A 388 48.61 -32.45 -16.20
N ARG A 389 47.44 -33.10 -16.31
CA ARG A 389 47.32 -34.56 -16.14
C ARG A 389 47.72 -35.38 -17.38
N THR A 390 47.61 -34.82 -18.60
CA THR A 390 48.03 -35.51 -19.82
C THR A 390 49.51 -35.32 -20.19
N ARG A 391 50.23 -34.40 -19.52
CA ARG A 391 51.68 -34.20 -19.73
C ARG A 391 52.58 -35.01 -18.78
N GLU A 392 52.04 -35.55 -17.69
CA GLU A 392 52.79 -36.46 -16.79
C GLU A 392 52.64 -37.94 -17.18
N GLU A 393 51.72 -38.28 -18.10
CA GLU A 393 51.45 -39.66 -18.53
C GLU A 393 52.03 -40.01 -19.91
N SER A 394 52.85 -39.11 -20.50
CA SER A 394 53.45 -39.28 -21.84
C SER A 394 54.98 -39.09 -21.86
N ALA A 395 55.67 -39.52 -20.81
CA ALA A 395 57.11 -39.78 -20.88
C ALA A 395 57.36 -41.26 -21.25
N PRO A 396 58.07 -41.57 -22.35
CA PRO A 396 58.38 -42.95 -22.69
C PRO A 396 59.49 -43.47 -21.77
N ALA A 397 59.27 -44.66 -21.21
CA ALA A 397 60.37 -45.51 -20.76
C ALA A 397 61.03 -46.10 -22.01
N GLY A 398 62.25 -45.65 -22.30
CA GLY A 398 63.06 -46.09 -23.44
C GLY A 398 64.38 -45.38 -23.46
#